data_AF-A0A2N5I8H7-F1
#
_entry.id   AF-A0A2N5I8H7-F1
#
_cell.length_a   1.000
_cell.length_b   1.000
_cell.length_c   1.000
_cell.angle_alpha   90.00
_cell.angle_beta   90.00
_cell.angle_gamma   90.00
#
_symmetry.space_group_name_H-M   'P 1'
#
loop_
_entity.id
_entity.type
_entity.pdbx_description
1 polymer ?
#
loop_
_entity_poly.entity_id
_entity_poly.type
_entity_poly.pdbx_seq_one_letter_code
_entity_poly.pdbx_strand_id
1 'polypeptide(L)'
;MARAIRQISKQAPNVEEEQAQAAADLMRQLTENKDAVIAGIQVMKGLNDMGIFDALRGMLDNRTEVGAIAMQQLNQPATHNVIKAGMFGIQFLSTLQLGQLETVMNGVGLGMKRLSKTGQEGEKQSIWKMRRRLRSPEIRAAMTAMVDFMEGMGEAFLHNKKHNE
;
A
#
# COMPACT_ATOMS: atom_id res chain seq x y z
N MET A 1 27.82 -65.26 -23.93
CA MET A 1 26.78 -64.34 -24.45
C MET A 1 25.63 -64.32 -23.46
N ALA A 2 25.37 -63.21 -22.75
CA ALA A 2 24.23 -63.08 -21.84
C ALA A 2 23.16 -62.20 -22.51
N ARG A 3 21.89 -62.64 -22.49
CA ARG A 3 20.75 -61.96 -23.13
C ARG A 3 20.28 -60.76 -22.30
N ALA A 4 19.87 -59.71 -22.99
CA ALA A 4 19.39 -58.46 -22.40
C ALA A 4 18.09 -58.65 -21.60
N ILE A 5 18.07 -58.17 -20.36
CA ILE A 5 16.87 -58.08 -19.54
C ILE A 5 16.01 -56.93 -20.09
N ARG A 6 14.91 -57.29 -20.77
CA ARG A 6 13.85 -56.37 -21.19
C ARG A 6 12.63 -56.58 -20.33
N GLN A 7 12.61 -55.97 -19.16
CA GLN A 7 11.34 -55.76 -18.45
C GLN A 7 11.51 -54.60 -17.46
N ILE A 8 11.23 -53.38 -17.92
CA ILE A 8 10.96 -52.26 -17.03
C ILE A 8 9.50 -52.41 -16.62
N SER A 9 9.27 -53.00 -15.44
CA SER A 9 7.94 -53.02 -14.83
C SER A 9 7.62 -51.59 -14.36
N LYS A 10 6.87 -50.83 -15.16
CA LYS A 10 6.26 -49.58 -14.71
C LYS A 10 5.15 -49.95 -13.74
N GLN A 11 5.40 -49.81 -12.45
CA GLN A 11 4.35 -49.86 -11.43
C GLN A 11 3.34 -48.75 -11.74
N ALA A 12 2.06 -49.13 -11.88
CA ALA A 12 0.97 -48.19 -12.06
C ALA A 12 0.83 -47.33 -10.79
N PRO A 13 0.51 -46.03 -10.90
CA PRO A 13 0.37 -45.17 -9.73
C PRO A 13 -0.77 -45.67 -8.86
N ASN A 14 -0.42 -46.08 -7.64
CA ASN A 14 -1.37 -46.52 -6.63
C ASN A 14 -1.99 -45.26 -6.00
N VAL A 15 -3.19 -44.89 -6.45
CA VAL A 15 -3.91 -43.68 -6.02
C VAL A 15 -4.09 -43.63 -4.49
N GLU A 16 -4.18 -44.79 -3.83
CA GLU A 16 -4.27 -44.88 -2.38
C GLU A 16 -2.94 -44.49 -1.68
N GLU A 17 -1.80 -44.86 -2.27
CA GLU A 17 -0.48 -44.46 -1.76
C GLU A 17 -0.24 -42.96 -1.97
N GLU A 18 -0.60 -42.41 -3.13
CA GLU A 18 -0.49 -40.96 -3.39
C GLU A 18 -1.38 -40.14 -2.45
N GLN A 19 -2.61 -40.60 -2.18
CA GLN A 19 -3.50 -39.94 -1.22
C GLN A 19 -2.99 -40.04 0.21
N ALA A 20 -2.47 -41.21 0.62
CA ALA A 20 -1.88 -41.38 1.94
C ALA A 20 -0.64 -40.49 2.13
N GLN A 21 0.17 -40.35 1.09
CA GLN A 21 1.39 -39.54 1.12
C GLN A 21 1.08 -38.04 1.10
N ALA A 22 0.11 -37.61 0.28
CA ALA A 22 -0.39 -36.23 0.30
C ALA A 22 -1.01 -35.85 1.65
N ALA A 23 -1.77 -36.76 2.28
CA ALA A 23 -2.34 -36.54 3.60
C ALA A 23 -1.24 -36.44 4.68
N ALA A 24 -0.21 -37.30 4.60
CA ALA A 24 0.92 -37.26 5.53
C ALA A 24 1.74 -35.97 5.40
N ASP A 25 1.98 -35.51 4.16
CA ASP A 25 2.68 -34.26 3.88
C ASP A 25 1.87 -33.04 4.35
N LEU A 26 0.55 -33.04 4.15
CA LEU A 26 -0.35 -32.02 4.70
C LEU A 26 -0.30 -31.99 6.23
N MET A 27 -0.42 -33.16 6.88
CA MET A 27 -0.31 -33.24 8.34
C MET A 27 1.03 -32.71 8.84
N ARG A 28 2.12 -33.04 8.14
CA ARG A 28 3.45 -32.57 8.48
C ARG A 28 3.57 -31.04 8.34
N GLN A 29 3.15 -30.47 7.21
CA GLN A 29 3.20 -29.03 6.98
C GLN A 29 2.31 -28.24 7.96
N LEU A 30 1.13 -28.77 8.29
CA LEU A 30 0.24 -28.19 9.29
C LEU A 30 0.83 -28.27 10.71
N THR A 31 1.56 -29.33 11.02
CA THR A 31 2.21 -29.50 12.34
C THR A 31 3.46 -28.62 12.46
N GLU A 32 4.27 -28.52 11.41
CA GLU A 32 5.45 -27.63 11.36
C GLU A 32 5.05 -26.14 11.43
N ASN A 33 3.86 -25.79 10.91
CA ASN A 33 3.33 -24.42 10.92
C ASN A 33 2.13 -24.24 11.86
N LYS A 34 2.06 -25.05 12.93
CA LYS A 34 0.90 -25.11 13.83
C LYS A 34 0.42 -23.75 14.30
N ASP A 35 1.33 -22.87 14.73
CA ASP A 35 0.97 -21.55 15.25
C ASP A 35 0.40 -20.63 14.16
N ALA A 36 0.97 -20.66 12.95
CA ALA A 36 0.46 -19.89 11.81
C ALA A 36 -0.91 -20.40 11.34
N VAL A 37 -1.11 -21.72 11.35
CA VAL A 37 -2.41 -22.34 11.02
C VAL A 37 -3.47 -21.95 12.06
N ILE A 38 -3.14 -22.03 13.35
CA ILE A 38 -4.06 -21.62 14.43
C ILE A 38 -4.39 -20.13 14.32
N ALA A 39 -3.40 -19.28 14.09
CA ALA A 39 -3.61 -17.85 13.88
C ALA A 39 -4.50 -17.57 12.65
N GLY A 40 -4.26 -18.27 11.53
CA GLY A 40 -5.10 -18.16 10.33
C GLY A 40 -6.54 -18.60 10.58
N ILE A 41 -6.75 -19.69 11.33
CA ILE A 41 -8.08 -20.13 11.75
C ILE A 41 -8.75 -19.09 12.66
N GLN A 42 -8.01 -18.47 13.58
CA GLN A 42 -8.56 -17.43 14.45
C GLN A 42 -8.93 -16.17 13.67
N VAL A 43 -8.14 -15.77 12.68
CA VAL A 43 -8.48 -14.66 11.77
C VAL A 43 -9.72 -15.01 10.96
N MET A 44 -9.76 -16.18 10.32
CA MET A 44 -10.93 -16.64 9.56
C MET A 44 -12.19 -16.71 10.45
N LYS A 45 -12.05 -17.19 11.69
CA LYS A 45 -13.13 -17.20 12.66
C LYS A 45 -13.58 -15.80 13.03
N GLY A 46 -12.64 -14.88 13.30
CA GLY A 46 -12.97 -13.48 13.57
C GLY A 46 -13.70 -12.82 12.40
N LEU A 47 -13.27 -13.06 11.16
CA LEU A 47 -13.95 -12.56 9.97
C LEU A 47 -15.36 -13.17 9.82
N ASN A 48 -15.52 -14.46 10.16
CA ASN A 48 -16.82 -15.13 10.17
C ASN A 48 -17.76 -14.59 11.25
N ASP A 49 -17.26 -14.40 12.47
CA ASP A 49 -18.04 -13.90 13.61
C ASP A 49 -18.45 -12.42 13.40
N MET A 50 -17.65 -11.65 12.65
CA MET A 50 -18.01 -10.31 12.19
C MET A 50 -19.04 -10.30 11.04
N GLY A 51 -19.47 -11.48 10.55
CA GLY A 51 -20.44 -11.59 9.47
C GLY A 51 -19.89 -11.24 8.10
N ILE A 52 -18.57 -11.17 7.92
CA ILE A 52 -17.95 -10.78 6.64
C ILE A 52 -18.23 -11.82 5.56
N PHE A 53 -18.15 -13.11 5.89
CA PHE A 53 -18.49 -14.17 4.92
C PHE A 53 -19.97 -14.16 4.54
N ASP A 54 -20.86 -13.86 5.47
CA ASP A 54 -22.30 -13.74 5.20
C ASP A 54 -22.61 -12.50 4.36
N ALA A 55 -21.94 -11.37 4.62
CA ALA A 55 -22.04 -10.17 3.80
C ALA A 55 -21.52 -10.42 2.37
N LEU A 56 -20.38 -11.11 2.23
CA LEU A 56 -19.83 -11.49 0.92
C LEU A 56 -20.78 -12.44 0.17
N ARG A 57 -21.34 -13.43 0.86
CA ARG A 57 -22.31 -14.37 0.28
C ARG A 57 -23.60 -13.66 -0.12
N GLY A 58 -24.15 -12.80 0.74
CA GLY A 58 -25.33 -11.98 0.43
C GLY A 58 -25.11 -11.02 -0.74
N MET A 59 -23.89 -10.50 -0.90
CA MET A 59 -23.50 -9.69 -2.06
C MET A 59 -23.39 -10.52 -3.35
N LEU A 60 -22.87 -11.75 -3.27
CA LEU A 60 -22.78 -12.68 -4.41
C LEU A 60 -24.15 -13.20 -4.87
N ASP A 61 -25.04 -13.47 -3.91
CA ASP A 61 -26.42 -13.90 -4.18
C ASP A 61 -27.23 -12.75 -4.80
N ASN A 62 -27.03 -11.51 -4.33
CA ASN A 62 -27.67 -10.31 -4.87
C ASN A 62 -26.80 -9.54 -5.88
N ARG A 63 -25.88 -10.23 -6.56
CA ARG A 63 -24.87 -9.64 -7.47
C ARG A 63 -25.44 -8.66 -8.50
N THR A 64 -26.65 -8.94 -9.02
CA THR A 64 -27.31 -8.10 -10.03
C THR A 64 -27.89 -6.83 -9.44
N GLU A 65 -28.44 -6.90 -8.23
CA GLU A 65 -29.13 -5.79 -7.57
C GLU A 65 -28.13 -4.87 -6.87
N VAL A 66 -27.16 -5.45 -6.14
CA VAL A 66 -26.03 -4.72 -5.57
C VAL A 66 -25.14 -4.13 -6.67
N GLY A 67 -24.93 -4.88 -7.75
CA GLY A 67 -24.19 -4.40 -8.92
C GLY A 67 -24.90 -3.23 -9.60
N ALA A 68 -26.23 -3.27 -9.76
CA ALA A 68 -27.00 -2.17 -10.34
C ALA A 68 -26.95 -0.92 -9.46
N ILE A 69 -27.12 -1.05 -8.14
CA ILE A 69 -27.03 0.06 -7.18
C ILE A 69 -25.62 0.65 -7.16
N ALA A 70 -24.59 -0.20 -7.12
CA ALA A 70 -23.20 0.21 -7.17
C ALA A 70 -22.88 0.94 -8.50
N MET A 71 -23.32 0.42 -9.65
CA MET A 71 -23.15 1.08 -10.94
C MET A 71 -23.89 2.42 -11.00
N GLN A 72 -25.08 2.51 -10.41
CA GLN A 72 -25.85 3.75 -10.37
C GLN A 72 -25.21 4.80 -9.44
N GLN A 73 -24.58 4.37 -8.34
CA GLN A 73 -23.77 5.23 -7.46
C GLN A 73 -22.42 5.61 -8.09
N LEU A 74 -21.76 4.70 -8.80
CA LEU A 74 -20.53 4.97 -9.53
C LEU A 74 -20.75 5.98 -10.66
N ASN A 75 -21.89 5.90 -11.35
CA ASN A 75 -22.27 6.81 -12.41
C ASN A 75 -22.70 8.21 -11.87
N GLN A 76 -22.68 8.42 -10.55
CA GLN A 76 -22.86 9.76 -10.01
C GLN A 76 -21.60 10.60 -10.26
N PRO A 77 -21.75 11.89 -10.64
CA PRO A 77 -20.61 12.77 -10.92
C PRO A 77 -19.61 12.89 -9.76
N ALA A 78 -20.11 12.85 -8.52
CA ALA A 78 -19.29 12.89 -7.32
C ALA A 78 -18.35 11.67 -7.22
N THR A 79 -18.85 10.48 -7.53
CA THR A 79 -18.09 9.23 -7.47
C THR A 79 -17.06 9.14 -8.58
N HIS A 80 -17.38 9.62 -9.79
CA HIS A 80 -16.40 9.78 -10.87
C HIS A 80 -15.23 10.69 -10.48
N ASN A 81 -15.48 11.80 -9.79
CA ASN A 81 -14.41 12.71 -9.35
C ASN A 81 -13.50 12.08 -8.29
N VAL A 82 -14.07 11.32 -7.34
CA VAL A 82 -13.28 10.60 -6.33
C VAL A 82 -12.41 9.52 -6.98
N ILE A 83 -12.96 8.74 -7.90
CA ILE A 83 -12.21 7.70 -8.62
C ILE A 83 -11.08 8.33 -9.45
N LYS A 84 -11.37 9.42 -10.18
CA LYS A 84 -10.35 10.17 -10.92
C LYS A 84 -9.27 10.71 -9.99
N ALA A 85 -9.64 11.35 -8.88
CA ALA A 85 -8.70 11.87 -7.90
C ALA A 85 -7.83 10.75 -7.30
N GLY A 86 -8.43 9.58 -6.99
CA GLY A 86 -7.72 8.40 -6.49
C GLY A 86 -6.72 7.86 -7.51
N MET A 87 -7.12 7.72 -8.77
CA MET A 87 -6.22 7.28 -9.85
C MET A 87 -5.07 8.28 -10.08
N PHE A 88 -5.37 9.59 -10.11
CA PHE A 88 -4.33 10.61 -10.19
C PHE A 88 -3.38 10.57 -8.98
N GLY A 89 -3.91 10.33 -7.78
CA GLY A 89 -3.11 10.16 -6.56
C GLY A 89 -2.18 8.96 -6.63
N ILE A 90 -2.69 7.80 -7.08
CA ILE A 90 -1.87 6.59 -7.29
C ILE A 90 -0.80 6.84 -8.35
N GLN A 91 -1.18 7.45 -9.48
CA GLN A 91 -0.24 7.78 -10.55
C GLN A 91 0.86 8.72 -10.04
N PHE A 92 0.49 9.78 -9.34
CA PHE A 92 1.45 10.71 -8.72
C PHE A 92 2.40 9.97 -7.78
N LEU A 93 1.87 9.16 -6.84
CA LEU A 93 2.68 8.37 -5.91
C LEU A 93 3.63 7.40 -6.64
N SER A 94 3.20 6.82 -7.76
CA SER A 94 4.03 5.92 -8.57
C SER A 94 5.20 6.62 -9.26
N THR A 95 5.07 7.91 -9.55
CA THR A 95 6.15 8.72 -10.17
C THR A 95 7.18 9.24 -9.16
N LEU A 96 6.88 9.20 -7.86
CA LEU A 96 7.79 9.66 -6.83
C LEU A 96 8.88 8.63 -6.56
N GLN A 97 10.14 9.09 -6.54
CA GLN A 97 11.25 8.26 -6.08
C GLN A 97 11.20 8.13 -4.55
N LEU A 98 11.29 6.88 -4.03
CA LEU A 98 11.20 6.57 -2.59
C LEU A 98 12.14 7.43 -1.72
N GLY A 99 13.37 7.67 -2.18
CA GLY A 99 14.34 8.47 -1.42
C GLY A 99 13.97 9.96 -1.29
N GLN A 100 13.31 10.53 -2.30
CA GLN A 100 12.84 11.92 -2.24
C GLN A 100 11.67 12.04 -1.27
N LEU A 101 10.75 11.08 -1.32
CA LEU A 101 9.62 11.00 -0.39
C LEU A 101 10.09 10.85 1.06
N GLU A 102 11.05 9.97 1.32
CA GLU A 102 11.64 9.78 2.65
C GLU A 102 12.25 11.08 3.19
N THR A 103 12.98 11.81 2.35
CA THR A 103 13.61 13.08 2.73
C THR A 103 12.57 14.12 3.14
N VAL A 104 11.49 14.26 2.36
CA VAL A 104 10.39 15.20 2.67
C VAL A 104 9.68 14.80 3.96
N MET A 105 9.35 13.51 4.12
CA MET A 105 8.66 13.01 5.31
C MET A 105 9.49 13.18 6.59
N ASN A 106 10.80 12.89 6.51
CA ASN A 106 11.73 13.14 7.61
C ASN A 106 11.82 14.64 7.94
N GLY A 107 11.85 15.51 6.92
CA GLY A 107 11.82 16.96 7.10
C GLY A 107 10.59 17.44 7.86
N VAL A 108 9.40 16.96 7.48
CA VAL A 108 8.13 17.26 8.18
C VAL A 108 8.16 16.78 9.63
N GLY A 109 8.62 15.55 9.88
CA GLY A 109 8.75 15.00 11.23
C GLY A 109 9.69 15.82 12.11
N LEU A 110 10.85 16.23 11.58
CA LEU A 110 11.79 17.10 12.28
C LEU A 110 11.19 18.50 12.55
N GLY A 111 10.41 19.03 11.60
CA GLY A 111 9.68 20.28 11.75
C GLY A 111 8.67 20.22 12.90
N MET A 112 7.83 19.19 12.95
CA MET A 112 6.88 18.96 14.05
C MET A 112 7.58 18.83 15.40
N LYS A 113 8.71 18.11 15.45
CA LYS A 113 9.53 17.98 16.68
C LYS A 113 10.13 19.30 17.14
N ARG A 114 10.50 20.20 16.21
CA ARG A 114 10.97 21.56 16.55
C ARG A 114 9.82 22.44 17.00
N LEU A 115 8.65 22.34 16.38
CA LEU A 115 7.44 23.09 16.77
C LEU A 115 7.00 22.73 18.19
N SER A 116 6.95 21.44 18.53
CA SER A 116 6.55 21.01 19.88
C SER A 116 7.49 21.52 20.98
N LYS A 117 8.80 21.54 20.72
CA LYS A 117 9.79 22.09 21.66
C LYS A 117 9.68 23.61 21.81
N THR A 118 9.54 24.33 20.68
CA THR A 118 9.53 25.80 20.70
C THR A 118 8.22 26.35 21.27
N GLY A 119 7.10 25.64 21.09
CA GLY A 119 5.80 26.00 21.66
C GLY A 119 5.70 25.79 23.18
N GLN A 120 6.53 24.90 23.75
CA GLN A 120 6.56 24.64 25.19
C GLN A 120 7.43 25.65 25.97
N GLU A 121 8.48 26.20 25.36
CA GLU A 121 9.47 27.00 26.09
C GLU A 121 9.21 28.51 26.09
N GLY A 122 8.22 29.03 25.34
CA GLY A 122 7.78 30.44 25.41
C GLY A 122 8.89 31.50 25.24
N GLU A 123 10.08 31.11 24.74
CA GLU A 123 11.25 31.98 24.73
C GLU A 123 11.05 33.16 23.77
N LYS A 124 11.08 34.38 24.31
CA LYS A 124 11.17 35.62 23.51
C LYS A 124 12.39 35.55 22.60
N GLN A 125 12.16 35.40 21.30
CA GLN A 125 13.22 35.38 20.31
C GLN A 125 13.78 36.79 20.14
N SER A 126 15.04 37.02 20.57
CA SER A 126 15.74 38.28 20.29
C SER A 126 15.90 38.48 18.77
N ILE A 127 15.70 39.72 18.29
CA ILE A 127 15.84 40.09 16.86
C ILE A 127 17.18 39.62 16.27
N TRP A 128 18.24 39.63 17.07
CA TRP A 128 19.55 39.13 16.66
C TRP A 128 19.58 37.59 16.45
N LYS A 129 18.92 36.83 17.34
CA LYS A 129 18.77 35.37 17.25
C LYS A 129 17.96 34.99 16.00
N MET A 130 16.93 35.78 15.67
CA MET A 130 16.13 35.62 14.45
C MET A 130 16.96 35.84 13.17
N ARG A 131 17.73 36.93 13.10
CA ARG A 131 18.62 37.20 11.96
C ARG A 131 19.64 36.09 11.75
N ARG A 132 20.18 35.52 12.83
CA ARG A 132 21.13 34.40 12.76
C ARG A 132 20.46 33.13 12.26
N ARG A 133 19.23 32.84 12.70
CA ARG A 133 18.42 31.70 12.22
C ARG A 133 18.13 31.80 10.73
N LEU A 134 17.72 32.96 10.22
CA LEU A 134 17.48 33.16 8.78
C LEU A 134 18.71 32.89 7.89
N ARG A 135 19.92 32.98 8.46
CA ARG A 135 21.18 32.67 7.76
C ARG A 135 21.68 31.25 8.00
N SER A 136 20.96 30.43 8.75
CA SER A 136 21.37 29.06 9.03
C SER A 136 21.33 28.22 7.76
N PRO A 137 22.18 27.19 7.64
CA PRO A 137 22.20 26.31 6.46
C PRO A 137 20.86 25.59 6.27
N GLU A 138 20.16 25.24 7.34
CA GLU A 138 18.87 24.55 7.28
C GLU A 138 17.75 25.43 6.72
N ILE A 139 17.66 26.71 7.15
CA ILE A 139 16.66 27.63 6.61
C ILE A 139 16.95 27.95 5.15
N ARG A 140 18.23 28.10 4.78
CA ARG A 140 18.61 28.31 3.37
C ARG A 140 18.22 27.14 2.50
N ALA A 141 18.54 25.91 2.90
CA ALA A 141 18.16 24.71 2.15
C ALA A 141 16.64 24.60 1.96
N ALA A 142 15.85 24.89 3.02
CA ALA A 142 14.39 24.87 2.92
C ALA A 142 13.83 25.97 2.01
N MET A 143 14.38 27.19 2.07
CA MET A 143 13.97 28.28 1.19
C MET A 143 14.31 27.98 -0.27
N THR A 144 15.49 27.44 -0.55
CA THR A 144 15.87 27.02 -1.91
C THR A 144 14.94 25.95 -2.44
N ALA A 145 14.69 24.88 -1.66
CA ALA A 145 13.75 23.84 -2.06
C ALA A 145 12.32 24.37 -2.30
N MET A 146 11.89 25.37 -1.52
CA MET A 146 10.60 26.03 -1.72
C MET A 146 10.56 26.85 -3.01
N VAL A 147 11.64 27.55 -3.35
CA VAL A 147 11.78 28.27 -4.63
C VAL A 147 11.73 27.28 -5.80
N ASP A 148 12.53 26.22 -5.76
CA ASP A 148 12.56 25.20 -6.82
C ASP A 148 11.18 24.53 -7.00
N PHE A 149 10.48 24.26 -5.89
CA PHE A 149 9.10 23.77 -5.92
C PHE A 149 8.14 24.76 -6.59
N MET A 150 8.25 26.05 -6.28
CA MET A 150 7.44 27.10 -6.90
C MET A 150 7.72 27.24 -8.39
N GLU A 151 8.99 27.13 -8.81
CA GLU A 151 9.37 27.13 -10.23
C GLU A 151 8.75 25.95 -10.97
N GLY A 152 8.86 24.73 -10.44
CA GLY A 152 8.25 23.54 -11.04
C GLY A 152 6.72 23.62 -11.13
N MET A 153 6.05 24.18 -10.11
CA MET A 153 4.61 24.45 -10.20
C MET A 153 4.27 25.46 -11.31
N GLY A 154 5.08 26.53 -11.43
CA GLY A 154 4.92 27.54 -12.46
C GLY A 154 5.06 26.96 -13.87
N GLU A 155 6.04 26.09 -14.09
CA GLU A 155 6.23 25.38 -15.36
C GLU A 155 5.00 24.56 -15.74
N ALA A 156 4.43 23.80 -14.79
CA ALA A 156 3.23 23.00 -15.03
C ALA A 156 2.02 23.86 -15.42
N PHE A 157 1.80 25.00 -14.74
CA PHE A 157 0.71 25.93 -15.07
C PHE A 157 0.88 26.56 -16.46
N LEU A 158 2.09 26.96 -16.82
CA LEU A 158 2.38 27.54 -18.13
C LEU A 158 2.27 26.49 -19.26
N HIS A 159 2.65 25.24 -19.00
CA HIS A 159 2.52 24.14 -19.96
C HIS A 159 1.05 23.81 -20.26
N ASN A 160 0.20 23.73 -19.24
CA ASN A 160 -1.23 23.48 -19.41
C ASN A 160 -1.96 24.61 -20.15
N LYS A 161 -1.49 25.86 -20.01
CA LYS A 161 -2.06 27.00 -20.74
C LYS A 161 -1.82 26.90 -22.25
N LYS A 162 -0.63 26.47 -22.69
CA LYS A 162 -0.29 26.30 -24.11
C LYS A 162 -1.05 25.16 -24.81
N HIS A 163 -1.54 24.19 -24.06
CA HIS A 163 -2.32 23.07 -24.60
C HIS A 163 -3.82 23.36 -24.73
N ASN A 164 -4.30 24.45 -24.13
CA ASN A 164 -5.70 24.86 -24.13
C ASN A 164 -5.97 26.13 -24.97
N GLU A 165 -4.96 26.67 -25.65
CA GLU A 165 -5.05 27.71 -26.69
C GLU A 165 -4.93 27.06 -28.07
#